data_AF-A0A851QCG5-F1
#
_entry.id   AF-A0A851QCG5-F1
#
_cell.length_a   1.000
_cell.length_b   1.000
_cell.length_c   1.000
_cell.angle_alpha   90.00
_cell.angle_beta   90.00
_cell.angle_gamma   90.00
#
_symmetry.space_group_name_H-M   'P 1'
#
loop_
_entity.id
_entity.type
_entity.pdbx_description
1 polymer ?
#
loop_
_entity_poly.entity_id
_entity_poly.type
_entity_poly.pdbx_seq_one_letter_code
_entity_poly.pdbx_strand_id
1 'polypeptide(L)'
;QWIPVLQDFRNKDTLWGFVPYQNDKSSTEISFPITLHIGDYNMDGYPDALAILMNTSGSNQQAFLLENVPCNNVSCKSARRMFKVFWELSDLNQIKDAVVATFFDIYEDGILDIIVLSKGYSNGDFAIHTLKNNFEADAYFVKVIVLSGLCSNDCPRKITPFGVNQPGPYIKYTTVDANGYLKNGSAGQLSQSAHFALQLPYNVLGLGRSANFLDHLYVGIPRPSGEKSIRKQEWTAIIPNSQLIVIPYPHNVPRSWSAKLYLTPSNIVLLTAIALIGVCVFILAIIGILHWQEKKADDREKRQEAHRFHFDAM
;
A
#
# COMPACT_ATOMS: atom_id res chain seq x y z
N GLN A 1 -17.28 26.39 6.10
CA GLN A 1 -18.48 26.04 5.31
C GLN A 1 -18.42 24.53 5.04
N TRP A 2 -19.51 23.80 5.28
CA TRP A 2 -19.57 22.37 4.98
C TRP A 2 -19.85 22.17 3.49
N ILE A 3 -19.14 21.21 2.86
CA ILE A 3 -19.30 20.87 1.45
C ILE A 3 -19.78 19.42 1.39
N PRO A 4 -20.97 19.15 0.82
CA PRO A 4 -21.44 17.77 0.68
C PRO A 4 -20.66 17.08 -0.44
N VAL A 5 -20.04 15.95 -0.10
CA VAL A 5 -19.23 15.14 -1.03
C VAL A 5 -19.86 13.77 -1.32
N LEU A 6 -21.00 13.45 -0.71
CA LEU A 6 -21.79 12.25 -0.98
C LEU A 6 -23.27 12.62 -0.88
N GLN A 7 -24.05 12.32 -1.91
CA GLN A 7 -25.48 12.69 -1.98
C GLN A 7 -26.35 11.61 -2.62
N ASP A 8 -25.80 10.86 -3.58
CA ASP A 8 -26.55 9.82 -4.28
C ASP A 8 -26.44 8.48 -3.54
N PHE A 9 -27.52 8.14 -2.84
CA PHE A 9 -27.69 6.86 -2.16
C PHE A 9 -28.77 5.98 -2.83
N ARG A 10 -29.17 6.32 -4.06
CA ARG A 10 -30.21 5.57 -4.76
C ARG A 10 -29.57 4.45 -5.57
N ASN A 11 -30.06 3.23 -5.34
CA ASN A 11 -29.74 2.08 -6.17
C ASN A 11 -31.04 1.54 -6.77
N LYS A 12 -31.22 1.76 -8.09
CA LYS A 12 -32.47 1.46 -8.80
C LYS A 12 -33.67 2.14 -8.11
N ASP A 13 -34.62 1.36 -7.60
CA ASP A 13 -35.81 1.84 -6.90
C ASP A 13 -35.68 1.83 -5.37
N THR A 14 -34.49 1.48 -4.85
CA THR A 14 -34.22 1.47 -3.42
C THR A 14 -33.41 2.68 -3.00
N LEU A 15 -33.83 3.31 -1.91
CA LEU A 15 -33.07 4.37 -1.26
C LEU A 15 -32.31 3.78 -0.08
N TRP A 16 -31.04 4.13 0.04
CA TRP A 16 -30.19 3.74 1.14
C TRP A 16 -29.80 4.95 1.99
N GLY A 17 -29.32 4.71 3.19
CA GLY A 17 -28.79 5.74 4.07
C GLY A 17 -27.91 5.15 5.15
N PHE A 18 -27.18 6.00 5.87
CA PHE A 18 -26.42 5.58 7.03
C PHE A 18 -27.35 5.00 8.11
N VAL A 19 -26.90 3.95 8.79
CA VAL A 19 -27.65 3.33 9.88
C VAL A 19 -27.80 4.35 11.02
N PRO A 20 -29.03 4.74 11.40
CA PRO A 20 -29.22 5.69 12.48
C PRO A 20 -28.85 5.02 13.81
N TYR A 21 -28.21 5.80 14.68
CA TYR A 21 -27.90 5.35 16.02
C TYR A 21 -29.19 5.18 16.83
N GLN A 22 -29.51 3.94 17.23
CA GLN A 22 -30.69 3.64 18.05
C GLN A 22 -30.31 3.74 19.52
N ASN A 23 -30.97 4.65 20.24
CA ASN A 23 -30.65 4.98 21.62
C ASN A 23 -31.45 4.14 22.63
N ASP A 24 -31.80 2.91 22.27
CA ASP A 24 -32.79 2.12 23.00
C ASP A 24 -32.14 1.38 24.18
N LYS A 25 -32.40 1.89 25.38
CA LYS A 25 -31.78 1.46 26.66
C LYS A 25 -32.18 0.05 27.11
N SER A 26 -33.09 -0.62 26.39
CA SER A 26 -33.64 -1.94 26.74
C SER A 26 -32.98 -3.11 26.01
N SER A 27 -32.17 -2.85 24.97
CA SER A 27 -31.53 -3.91 24.21
C SER A 27 -30.20 -4.33 24.88
N THR A 28 -30.02 -5.63 25.08
CA THR A 28 -28.72 -6.23 25.39
C THR A 28 -27.79 -6.29 24.16
N GLU A 29 -28.18 -5.65 23.05
CA GLU A 29 -27.43 -5.65 21.81
C GLU A 29 -26.34 -4.55 21.82
N ILE A 30 -25.17 -4.90 21.31
CA ILE A 30 -24.08 -3.94 21.13
C ILE A 30 -24.49 -2.92 20.07
N SER A 31 -24.54 -1.64 20.44
CA SER A 31 -24.79 -0.55 19.50
C SER A 31 -23.49 -0.13 18.82
N PHE A 32 -23.53 -0.04 17.49
CA PHE A 32 -22.43 0.46 16.68
C PHE A 32 -22.72 1.89 16.23
N PRO A 33 -21.80 2.84 16.44
CA PRO A 33 -21.95 4.18 15.89
C PRO A 33 -21.76 4.17 14.38
N ILE A 34 -22.16 5.25 13.71
CA ILE A 34 -21.82 5.44 12.29
C ILE A 34 -20.31 5.53 12.17
N THR A 35 -19.71 4.59 11.44
CA THR A 35 -18.28 4.53 11.16
C THR A 35 -18.00 4.75 9.68
N LEU A 36 -16.89 5.43 9.40
CA LEU A 36 -16.32 5.57 8.07
C LEU A 36 -14.85 5.18 8.17
N HIS A 37 -14.46 4.08 7.53
CA HIS A 37 -13.07 3.62 7.52
C HIS A 37 -12.44 3.96 6.18
N ILE A 38 -11.29 4.61 6.22
CA ILE A 38 -10.63 5.18 5.04
C ILE A 38 -9.49 4.29 4.57
N GLY A 39 -9.35 4.11 3.26
CA GLY A 39 -8.28 3.35 2.63
C GLY A 39 -8.26 3.60 1.13
N ASP A 40 -7.11 3.42 0.48
CA ASP A 40 -6.97 3.54 -0.98
C ASP A 40 -7.12 2.14 -1.58
N TYR A 41 -8.36 1.74 -1.89
CA TYR A 41 -8.70 0.35 -2.26
C TYR A 41 -8.22 -0.02 -3.67
N ASN A 42 -8.17 0.96 -4.57
CA ASN A 42 -7.78 0.80 -5.97
C ASN A 42 -6.36 1.35 -6.28
N MET A 43 -5.61 1.76 -5.25
CA MET A 43 -4.25 2.30 -5.34
C MET A 43 -4.11 3.49 -6.30
N ASP A 44 -5.16 4.30 -6.46
CA ASP A 44 -5.15 5.46 -7.36
C ASP A 44 -4.57 6.72 -6.69
N GLY A 45 -4.24 6.66 -5.40
CA GLY A 45 -3.69 7.76 -4.61
C GLY A 45 -4.76 8.65 -3.98
N TYR A 46 -6.03 8.31 -4.12
CA TYR A 46 -7.15 8.98 -3.47
C TYR A 46 -7.79 8.06 -2.43
N PRO A 47 -8.08 8.56 -1.22
CA PRO A 47 -8.69 7.73 -0.18
C PRO A 47 -10.15 7.44 -0.49
N ASP A 48 -10.48 6.15 -0.65
CA ASP A 48 -11.83 5.60 -0.62
C ASP A 48 -12.31 5.42 0.82
N ALA A 49 -13.58 5.03 0.98
CA ALA A 49 -14.14 4.76 2.28
C ALA A 49 -15.03 3.51 2.31
N LEU A 50 -15.07 2.82 3.44
CA LEU A 50 -16.07 1.80 3.74
C LEU A 50 -17.07 2.33 4.76
N ALA A 51 -18.35 2.06 4.48
CA ALA A 51 -19.44 2.44 5.36
C ALA A 51 -20.51 1.34 5.39
N ILE A 52 -21.28 1.32 6.48
CA ILE A 52 -22.50 0.52 6.56
C ILE A 52 -23.68 1.39 6.17
N LEU A 53 -24.47 0.92 5.20
CA LEU A 53 -25.71 1.55 4.78
C LEU A 53 -26.88 0.59 5.03
N MET A 54 -28.05 1.15 5.33
CA MET A 54 -29.32 0.44 5.40
C MET A 54 -30.26 0.87 4.28
N ASN A 55 -31.05 -0.08 3.79
CA ASN A 55 -32.16 0.22 2.90
C ASN A 55 -33.26 0.92 3.71
N THR A 56 -33.70 2.11 3.29
CA THR A 56 -34.71 2.90 4.03
C THR A 56 -36.10 2.30 3.98
N SER A 57 -36.39 1.48 2.96
CA SER A 57 -37.69 0.81 2.78
C SER A 57 -37.73 -0.57 3.43
N GLY A 58 -36.60 -1.08 3.93
CA GLY A 58 -36.49 -2.37 4.59
C GLY A 58 -35.65 -2.28 5.86
N SER A 59 -35.18 -3.43 6.35
CA SER A 59 -34.30 -3.52 7.52
C SER A 59 -32.92 -4.09 7.18
N ASN A 60 -32.59 -4.27 5.89
CA ASN A 60 -31.33 -4.84 5.46
C ASN A 60 -30.20 -3.80 5.57
N GLN A 61 -29.17 -4.12 6.33
CA GLN A 61 -27.94 -3.33 6.48
C GLN A 61 -26.75 -4.08 5.89
N GLN A 62 -25.93 -3.39 5.11
CA GLN A 62 -24.81 -3.99 4.37
C GLN A 62 -23.64 -3.03 4.30
N ALA A 63 -22.44 -3.58 4.09
CA ALA A 63 -21.24 -2.79 3.86
C ALA A 63 -21.17 -2.35 2.39
N PHE A 64 -20.74 -1.12 2.15
CA PHE A 64 -20.52 -0.58 0.82
C PHE A 64 -19.18 0.15 0.74
N LEU A 65 -18.50 -0.05 -0.39
CA LEU A 65 -17.36 0.75 -0.80
C LEU A 65 -17.86 2.09 -1.36
N LEU A 66 -17.28 3.17 -0.87
CA LEU A 66 -17.50 4.54 -1.31
C LEU A 66 -16.24 4.97 -2.06
N GLU A 67 -16.28 4.86 -3.38
CA GLU A 67 -15.16 5.19 -4.25
C GLU A 67 -15.00 6.70 -4.35
N ASN A 68 -13.78 7.18 -4.15
CA ASN A 68 -13.43 8.58 -4.34
C ASN A 68 -13.27 8.84 -5.85
N VAL A 69 -14.09 9.72 -6.41
CA VAL A 69 -14.11 10.02 -7.86
C VAL A 69 -14.06 11.52 -8.13
N PRO A 70 -13.67 11.94 -9.36
CA PRO A 70 -13.80 13.33 -9.78
C PRO A 70 -15.23 13.84 -9.56
N CYS A 71 -15.34 15.03 -8.99
CA CYS A 71 -16.63 15.66 -8.75
C CYS A 71 -17.36 15.92 -10.08
N ASN A 72 -18.60 15.42 -10.19
CA ASN A 72 -19.46 15.65 -11.34
C ASN A 72 -20.69 16.53 -11.02
N ASN A 73 -20.84 16.99 -9.78
CA ASN A 73 -21.97 17.78 -9.31
C ASN A 73 -21.53 19.20 -8.91
N VAL A 74 -22.42 20.19 -9.04
CA VAL A 74 -22.16 21.57 -8.62
C VAL A 74 -21.85 21.65 -7.12
N SER A 75 -22.44 20.77 -6.32
CA SER A 75 -22.31 20.76 -4.85
C SER A 75 -20.88 20.47 -4.35
N CYS A 76 -20.12 19.64 -5.07
CA CYS A 76 -18.74 19.26 -4.71
C CYS A 76 -17.66 20.04 -5.49
N LYS A 77 -18.05 21.04 -6.31
CA LYS A 77 -17.13 21.74 -7.24
C LYS A 77 -15.93 22.39 -6.52
N SER A 78 -16.15 22.92 -5.32
CA SER A 78 -15.08 23.50 -4.48
C SER A 78 -14.11 22.44 -3.94
N ALA A 79 -14.59 21.23 -3.65
CA ALA A 79 -13.79 20.09 -3.19
C ALA A 79 -13.12 19.31 -4.33
N ARG A 80 -13.60 19.48 -5.59
CA ARG A 80 -13.14 18.80 -6.82
C ARG A 80 -13.30 17.28 -6.86
N ARG A 81 -13.59 16.65 -5.73
CA ARG A 81 -13.81 15.21 -5.57
C ARG A 81 -15.11 14.95 -4.82
N MET A 82 -15.65 13.75 -5.00
CA MET A 82 -16.83 13.26 -4.31
C MET A 82 -16.71 11.76 -4.06
N PHE A 83 -17.53 11.22 -3.17
CA PHE A 83 -17.72 9.79 -3.02
C PHE A 83 -18.89 9.32 -3.87
N LYS A 84 -18.73 8.16 -4.49
CA LYS A 84 -19.76 7.43 -5.20
C LYS A 84 -19.91 6.06 -4.55
N VAL A 85 -21.13 5.67 -4.20
CA VAL A 85 -21.39 4.32 -3.68
C VAL A 85 -21.14 3.31 -4.81
N PHE A 86 -20.27 2.33 -4.55
CA PHE A 86 -20.00 1.27 -5.50
C PHE A 86 -20.95 0.09 -5.26
N TRP A 87 -22.07 0.11 -5.98
CA TRP A 87 -23.17 -0.84 -5.80
C TRP A 87 -22.91 -2.26 -6.33
N GLU A 88 -21.91 -2.46 -7.17
CA GLU A 88 -21.73 -3.70 -7.94
C GLU A 88 -20.73 -4.68 -7.31
N LEU A 89 -20.22 -4.39 -6.11
CA LEU A 89 -19.25 -5.26 -5.43
C LEU A 89 -19.96 -6.46 -4.79
N SER A 90 -20.18 -7.50 -5.60
CA SER A 90 -21.05 -8.66 -5.31
C SER A 90 -20.72 -9.38 -4.01
N ASP A 91 -19.45 -9.54 -3.69
CA ASP A 91 -19.02 -10.36 -2.54
C ASP A 91 -19.27 -9.64 -1.22
N LEU A 92 -19.08 -8.31 -1.20
CA LEU A 92 -19.42 -7.47 -0.05
C LEU A 92 -20.93 -7.37 0.15
N ASN A 93 -21.68 -7.26 -0.95
CA ASN A 93 -23.15 -7.20 -0.94
C ASN A 93 -23.82 -8.55 -0.58
N GLN A 94 -23.08 -9.65 -0.48
CA GLN A 94 -23.64 -10.92 0.00
C GLN A 94 -23.67 -10.99 1.53
N ILE A 95 -22.86 -10.18 2.20
CA ILE A 95 -22.80 -10.12 3.67
C ILE A 95 -23.96 -9.25 4.16
N LYS A 96 -24.99 -9.92 4.67
CA LYS A 96 -26.15 -9.29 5.28
C LYS A 96 -25.87 -8.96 6.75
N ASP A 97 -26.63 -8.02 7.28
CA ASP A 97 -26.56 -7.61 8.69
C ASP A 97 -25.16 -7.17 9.12
N ALA A 98 -24.42 -6.54 8.20
CA ALA A 98 -23.10 -5.98 8.46
C ALA A 98 -23.21 -4.80 9.44
N VAL A 99 -22.32 -4.76 10.44
CA VAL A 99 -22.30 -3.73 11.49
C VAL A 99 -21.04 -2.87 11.47
N VAL A 100 -19.92 -3.41 11.01
CA VAL A 100 -18.65 -2.70 10.84
C VAL A 100 -17.92 -3.27 9.62
N ALA A 101 -17.31 -2.43 8.80
CA ALA A 101 -16.43 -2.85 7.72
C ALA A 101 -15.18 -1.97 7.70
N THR A 102 -14.02 -2.55 7.49
CA THR A 102 -12.74 -1.84 7.54
C THR A 102 -11.73 -2.41 6.56
N PHE A 103 -10.78 -1.58 6.14
CA PHE A 103 -9.68 -1.99 5.28
C PHE A 103 -8.55 -2.60 6.10
N PHE A 104 -7.93 -3.67 5.60
CA PHE A 104 -6.77 -4.28 6.22
C PHE A 104 -5.90 -4.97 5.17
N ASP A 105 -4.59 -4.91 5.32
CA ASP A 105 -3.62 -5.59 4.44
C ASP A 105 -3.29 -6.95 5.08
N ILE A 106 -4.12 -7.97 4.83
CA ILE A 106 -4.05 -9.26 5.53
C ILE A 106 -2.80 -10.04 5.07
N TYR A 107 -2.43 -9.89 3.80
CA TYR A 107 -1.33 -10.62 3.19
C TYR A 107 0.01 -9.87 3.23
N GLU A 108 0.03 -8.66 3.82
CA GLU A 108 1.23 -7.79 3.89
C GLU A 108 1.83 -7.49 2.50
N ASP A 109 0.99 -7.47 1.46
CA ASP A 109 1.38 -7.25 0.06
C ASP A 109 1.12 -5.81 -0.42
N GLY A 110 0.57 -4.96 0.45
CA GLY A 110 0.27 -3.56 0.17
C GLY A 110 -1.07 -3.36 -0.53
N ILE A 111 -1.85 -4.41 -0.78
CA ILE A 111 -3.22 -4.31 -1.30
C ILE A 111 -4.18 -4.35 -0.11
N LEU A 112 -5.10 -3.40 -0.04
CA LEU A 112 -6.09 -3.35 1.04
C LEU A 112 -7.22 -4.34 0.77
N ASP A 113 -7.31 -5.38 1.60
CA ASP A 113 -8.45 -6.28 1.74
C ASP A 113 -9.54 -5.66 2.62
N ILE A 114 -10.69 -6.32 2.70
CA ILE A 114 -11.84 -5.85 3.49
C ILE A 114 -12.16 -6.87 4.58
N ILE A 115 -12.26 -6.41 5.82
CA ILE A 115 -12.79 -7.17 6.96
C ILE A 115 -14.18 -6.62 7.27
N VAL A 116 -15.17 -7.51 7.36
CA VAL A 116 -16.55 -7.17 7.71
C VAL A 116 -16.99 -7.95 8.95
N LEU A 117 -17.54 -7.24 9.92
CA LEU A 117 -18.25 -7.81 11.05
C LEU A 117 -19.74 -7.80 10.75
N SER A 118 -20.40 -8.95 10.81
CA SER A 118 -21.86 -9.08 10.68
C SER A 118 -22.48 -9.68 11.94
N LYS A 119 -23.79 -9.49 12.12
CA LYS A 119 -24.54 -10.30 13.09
C LYS A 119 -24.45 -11.79 12.71
N GLY A 120 -24.32 -12.65 13.70
CA GLY A 120 -24.21 -14.11 13.56
C GLY A 120 -25.58 -14.81 13.49
N TYR A 121 -25.56 -16.15 13.52
CA TYR A 121 -26.78 -16.96 13.46
C TYR A 121 -27.60 -16.94 14.76
N SER A 122 -26.94 -16.78 15.90
CA SER A 122 -27.58 -16.71 17.21
C SER A 122 -27.63 -15.26 17.71
N ASN A 123 -28.63 -14.94 18.53
CA ASN A 123 -28.78 -13.58 19.06
C ASN A 123 -27.56 -13.21 19.92
N GLY A 124 -26.84 -12.18 19.49
CA GLY A 124 -25.66 -11.65 20.17
C GLY A 124 -24.31 -12.15 19.63
N ASP A 125 -24.32 -13.14 18.75
CA ASP A 125 -23.09 -13.59 18.06
C ASP A 125 -22.72 -12.64 16.92
N PHE A 126 -21.43 -12.62 16.60
CA PHE A 126 -20.90 -11.93 15.43
C PHE A 126 -20.11 -12.90 14.55
N ALA A 127 -20.17 -12.69 13.24
CA ALA A 127 -19.35 -13.38 12.27
C ALA A 127 -18.36 -12.39 11.64
N ILE A 128 -17.10 -12.83 11.50
CA ILE A 128 -16.05 -12.08 10.83
C ILE A 128 -15.88 -12.66 9.43
N HIS A 129 -15.96 -11.79 8.42
CA HIS A 129 -15.74 -12.12 7.02
C HIS A 129 -14.50 -11.38 6.54
N THR A 130 -13.65 -12.07 5.80
CA THR A 130 -12.45 -11.49 5.18
C THR A 130 -12.57 -11.63 3.67
N LEU A 131 -12.66 -10.51 2.97
CA LEU A 131 -12.77 -10.45 1.52
C LEU A 131 -11.42 -10.03 0.96
N LYS A 132 -10.78 -10.95 0.23
CA LYS A 132 -9.53 -10.66 -0.45
C LYS A 132 -9.79 -9.71 -1.62
N ASN A 133 -9.03 -8.62 -1.69
CA ASN A 133 -9.04 -7.73 -2.82
C ASN A 133 -8.11 -8.29 -3.91
N ASN A 134 -8.69 -8.95 -4.92
CA ASN A 134 -7.95 -9.44 -6.09
C ASN A 134 -7.70 -8.30 -7.10
N PHE A 135 -7.13 -7.20 -6.64
CA PHE A 135 -6.79 -6.08 -7.49
C PHE A 135 -5.57 -6.44 -8.37
N GLU A 136 -5.86 -7.03 -9.54
CA GLU A 136 -4.86 -7.38 -10.56
C GLU A 136 -4.50 -6.18 -11.44
N ALA A 137 -4.03 -5.08 -10.85
CA ALA A 137 -3.48 -3.99 -11.65
C ALA A 137 -1.98 -3.78 -11.35
N ASP A 138 -1.24 -3.40 -12.39
CA ASP A 138 0.13 -2.86 -12.32
C ASP A 138 0.18 -1.48 -11.65
N ALA A 139 -0.52 -1.33 -10.52
CA ALA A 139 -0.48 -0.13 -9.71
C ALA A 139 0.63 -0.30 -8.68
N TYR A 140 1.42 0.77 -8.55
CA TYR A 140 2.50 0.81 -7.59
C TYR A 140 2.01 1.42 -6.28
N PHE A 141 2.61 1.02 -5.17
CA PHE A 141 2.36 1.63 -3.88
C PHE A 141 3.67 1.98 -3.17
N VAL A 142 3.58 2.80 -2.13
CA VAL A 142 4.63 2.89 -1.11
C VAL A 142 4.03 2.65 0.26
N LYS A 143 4.68 1.77 1.04
CA LYS A 143 4.30 1.47 2.42
C LYS A 143 5.20 2.26 3.36
N VAL A 144 4.63 3.18 4.15
CA VAL A 144 5.41 4.04 5.03
C VAL A 144 4.95 3.86 6.47
N ILE A 145 5.88 3.48 7.34
CA ILE A 145 5.69 3.44 8.80
C ILE A 145 6.58 4.48 9.46
N VAL A 146 5.99 5.30 10.31
CA VAL A 146 6.72 6.29 11.12
C VAL A 146 6.72 5.82 12.56
N LEU A 147 7.90 5.52 13.07
CA LEU A 147 8.09 5.08 14.43
C LEU A 147 8.12 6.26 15.39
N SER A 148 7.95 5.98 16.67
CA SER A 148 8.05 6.95 17.77
C SER A 148 9.44 7.53 17.93
N GLY A 149 10.48 6.94 17.32
CA GLY A 149 11.83 7.48 17.32
C GLY A 149 12.40 7.58 18.74
N LEU A 150 12.35 6.50 19.51
CA LEU A 150 12.83 6.49 20.90
C LEU A 150 14.34 6.76 21.01
N CYS A 151 15.13 6.09 20.16
CA CYS A 151 16.59 6.12 20.11
C CYS A 151 17.05 5.39 18.84
N SER A 152 18.30 5.62 18.42
CA SER A 152 18.86 5.02 17.19
C SER A 152 19.39 3.60 17.40
N ASN A 153 20.51 3.41 18.08
CA ASN A 153 21.10 2.08 18.29
C ASN A 153 21.47 1.83 19.75
N ASP A 154 22.06 2.81 20.44
CA ASP A 154 22.47 2.69 21.84
C ASP A 154 21.45 3.37 22.76
N CYS A 155 20.44 2.60 23.14
CA CYS A 155 19.31 3.12 23.91
C CYS A 155 19.58 3.02 25.42
N PRO A 156 19.23 4.06 26.20
CA PRO A 156 19.33 3.99 27.66
C PRO A 156 18.60 2.76 28.21
N ARG A 157 19.23 2.06 29.16
CA ARG A 157 18.69 0.84 29.79
C ARG A 157 18.57 -0.39 28.87
N LYS A 158 19.31 -0.42 27.74
CA LYS A 158 19.33 -1.55 26.78
C LYS A 158 17.94 -1.93 26.24
N ILE A 159 17.04 -0.96 26.13
CA ILE A 159 15.74 -1.16 25.51
C ILE A 159 15.87 -1.31 23.99
N THR A 160 14.89 -1.95 23.37
CA THR A 160 14.85 -2.11 21.91
C THR A 160 14.81 -0.75 21.21
N PRO A 161 15.68 -0.50 20.21
CA PRO A 161 15.72 0.78 19.53
C PRO A 161 14.48 1.12 18.70
N PHE A 162 14.42 2.38 18.24
CA PHE A 162 13.41 2.97 17.36
C PHE A 162 12.00 3.17 17.97
N GLY A 163 11.59 2.31 18.90
CA GLY A 163 10.27 2.33 19.52
C GLY A 163 9.15 1.78 18.62
N VAL A 164 7.90 2.13 18.92
CA VAL A 164 6.69 1.60 18.26
C VAL A 164 6.09 2.56 17.23
N ASN A 165 5.05 2.15 16.51
CA ASN A 165 4.26 3.00 15.62
C ASN A 165 3.65 4.20 16.37
N GLN A 166 3.93 5.41 15.89
CA GLN A 166 3.47 6.66 16.52
C GLN A 166 2.12 7.10 15.94
N PRO A 167 1.14 7.53 16.76
CA PRO A 167 -0.06 8.20 16.27
C PRO A 167 0.17 9.66 15.87
N GLY A 168 -0.43 10.07 14.75
CA GLY A 168 -0.39 11.44 14.25
C GLY A 168 0.71 11.86 13.26
N PRO A 169 1.75 11.06 12.92
CA PRO A 169 2.61 11.38 11.79
C PRO A 169 1.83 11.64 10.51
N TYR A 170 2.32 12.59 9.74
CA TYR A 170 1.75 12.97 8.45
C TYR A 170 2.75 12.66 7.35
N ILE A 171 2.32 11.87 6.38
CA ILE A 171 3.13 11.48 5.23
C ILE A 171 2.53 12.14 4.00
N LYS A 172 3.39 12.74 3.18
CA LYS A 172 3.01 13.31 1.90
C LYS A 172 4.04 12.90 0.85
N TYR A 173 3.59 12.48 -0.32
CA TYR A 173 4.46 12.32 -1.46
C TYR A 173 4.11 13.29 -2.58
N THR A 174 5.09 13.51 -3.45
CA THR A 174 4.96 14.17 -4.74
C THR A 174 5.66 13.31 -5.78
N THR A 175 4.98 13.05 -6.88
CA THR A 175 5.49 12.29 -8.03
C THR A 175 4.93 12.88 -9.32
N VAL A 176 5.46 12.44 -10.45
CA VAL A 176 4.91 12.73 -11.78
C VAL A 176 4.19 11.48 -12.31
N ASP A 177 3.02 11.67 -12.93
CA ASP A 177 2.28 10.59 -13.59
C ASP A 177 2.81 10.30 -15.02
N ALA A 178 2.28 9.28 -15.68
CA ALA A 178 2.69 8.90 -17.04
C ALA A 178 2.49 10.03 -18.09
N ASN A 179 1.61 10.99 -17.82
CA ASN A 179 1.32 12.11 -18.71
C ASN A 179 2.16 13.35 -18.40
N GLY A 180 3.05 13.29 -17.41
CA GLY A 180 3.89 14.41 -16.99
C GLY A 180 3.20 15.36 -15.99
N TYR A 181 2.03 15.02 -15.47
CA TYR A 181 1.35 15.84 -14.47
C TYR A 181 1.81 15.52 -13.06
N LEU A 182 1.93 16.57 -12.24
CA LEU A 182 2.31 16.44 -10.86
C LEU A 182 1.17 15.84 -10.03
N LYS A 183 1.44 14.71 -9.39
CA LYS A 183 0.55 13.98 -8.50
C LYS A 183 1.04 14.10 -7.06
N ASN A 184 0.12 14.43 -6.16
CA ASN A 184 0.38 14.52 -4.73
C ASN A 184 -0.59 13.62 -3.99
N GLY A 185 -0.07 12.84 -3.06
CA GLY A 185 -0.86 12.06 -2.11
C GLY A 185 -0.38 12.31 -0.68
N SER A 186 -1.26 12.10 0.28
CA SER A 186 -0.91 12.23 1.69
C SER A 186 -1.85 11.45 2.59
N ALA A 187 -1.31 10.95 3.69
CA ALA A 187 -2.07 10.22 4.71
C ALA A 187 -1.53 10.51 6.11
N GLY A 188 -2.41 10.38 7.10
CA GLY A 188 -2.06 10.47 8.52
C GLY A 188 -2.00 9.08 9.13
N GLN A 189 -0.89 8.75 9.79
CA GLN A 189 -0.73 7.48 10.48
C GLN A 189 -1.55 7.44 11.78
N LEU A 190 -2.36 6.39 11.95
CA LEU A 190 -3.24 6.20 13.10
C LEU A 190 -4.06 7.46 13.41
N SER A 191 -4.72 7.99 12.38
CA SER A 191 -5.49 9.24 12.42
C SER A 191 -6.75 9.17 13.31
N GLN A 192 -7.27 7.96 13.55
CA GLN A 192 -8.48 7.72 14.36
C GLN A 192 -8.16 6.95 15.66
N SER A 193 -8.81 7.29 16.78
CA SER A 193 -8.59 6.62 18.08
C SER A 193 -9.86 6.10 18.75
N ALA A 194 -11.01 6.20 18.09
CA ALA A 194 -12.32 5.84 18.62
C ALA A 194 -13.25 5.35 17.48
N HIS A 195 -14.47 4.93 17.81
CA HIS A 195 -15.48 4.46 16.84
C HIS A 195 -15.01 3.21 16.08
N PHE A 196 -14.56 2.18 16.80
CA PHE A 196 -14.10 0.91 16.23
C PHE A 196 -13.03 1.08 15.14
N ALA A 197 -12.10 2.01 15.37
CA ALA A 197 -10.97 2.23 14.48
C ALA A 197 -10.05 1.01 14.47
N LEU A 198 -10.04 0.26 13.37
CA LEU A 198 -8.96 -0.67 13.03
C LEU A 198 -8.15 0.00 11.92
N GLN A 199 -6.93 0.42 12.24
CA GLN A 199 -6.01 1.03 11.28
C GLN A 199 -4.74 0.19 11.23
N LEU A 200 -4.12 0.19 10.06
CA LEU A 200 -2.80 -0.39 9.88
C LEU A 200 -1.74 0.43 10.66
N PRO A 201 -0.68 -0.21 11.17
CA PRO A 201 0.41 0.50 11.85
C PRO A 201 1.26 1.35 10.89
N TYR A 202 1.01 1.25 9.59
CA TYR A 202 1.64 1.96 8.48
C TYR A 202 0.58 2.53 7.55
N ASN A 203 0.99 3.40 6.64
CA ASN A 203 0.14 3.86 5.55
C ASN A 203 0.59 3.21 4.25
N VAL A 204 -0.38 2.69 3.51
CA VAL A 204 -0.21 2.34 2.09
C VAL A 204 -0.69 3.54 1.29
N LEU A 205 0.16 4.03 0.40
CA LEU A 205 -0.13 5.14 -0.48
C LEU A 205 -0.06 4.65 -1.91
N GLY A 206 -1.21 4.59 -2.59
CA GLY A 206 -1.29 4.24 -4.00
C GLY A 206 -0.63 5.31 -4.86
N LEU A 207 0.17 4.87 -5.81
CA LEU A 207 0.86 5.73 -6.78
C LEU A 207 0.18 5.67 -8.15
N GLY A 208 -0.71 4.70 -8.37
CA GLY A 208 -1.31 4.41 -9.66
C GLY A 208 -0.33 3.69 -10.59
N ARG A 209 -0.65 3.70 -11.89
CA ARG A 209 0.16 3.06 -12.93
C ARG A 209 1.38 3.91 -13.28
N SER A 210 2.49 3.25 -13.57
CA SER A 210 3.72 3.86 -14.12
C SER A 210 4.45 4.84 -13.20
N ALA A 211 4.58 4.51 -11.91
CA ALA A 211 5.51 5.20 -11.03
C ALA A 211 6.90 4.57 -11.15
N ASN A 212 7.91 5.33 -11.59
CA ASN A 212 9.30 4.85 -11.64
C ASN A 212 10.01 5.05 -10.30
N PHE A 213 9.78 6.20 -9.67
CA PHE A 213 10.24 6.58 -8.35
C PHE A 213 9.35 7.72 -7.83
N LEU A 214 9.27 7.89 -6.51
CA LEU A 214 8.71 9.10 -5.93
C LEU A 214 9.78 10.18 -5.93
N ASP A 215 9.47 11.35 -6.48
CA ASP A 215 10.38 12.50 -6.48
C ASP A 215 10.68 12.94 -5.05
N HIS A 216 9.62 13.12 -4.26
CA HIS A 216 9.71 13.62 -2.90
C HIS A 216 8.75 12.87 -1.98
N LEU A 217 9.26 12.44 -0.83
CA LEU A 217 8.50 11.93 0.29
C LEU A 217 8.80 12.78 1.53
N TYR A 218 7.77 13.44 2.04
CA TYR A 218 7.81 14.25 3.24
C TYR A 218 7.16 13.50 4.39
N VAL A 219 7.85 13.44 5.53
CA VAL A 219 7.29 12.92 6.78
C VAL A 219 7.39 13.99 7.84
N GLY A 220 6.27 14.27 8.48
CA GLY A 220 6.19 15.13 9.65
C GLY A 220 5.66 14.39 10.86
N ILE A 221 6.11 14.78 12.06
CA ILE A 221 5.52 14.32 13.32
C ILE A 221 4.78 15.48 14.01
N PRO A 222 3.75 15.20 14.83
CA PRO A 222 3.06 16.23 15.62
C PRO A 222 4.04 17.08 16.42
N ARG A 223 3.71 18.33 16.75
CA ARG A 223 4.58 19.22 17.55
C ARG A 223 4.19 19.18 19.04
N PRO A 224 5.13 19.36 19.98
CA PRO A 224 4.80 19.58 21.38
C PRO A 224 4.05 20.91 21.54
N SER A 225 3.27 21.03 22.62
CA SER A 225 2.57 22.28 22.93
C SER A 225 3.57 23.43 23.11
N GLY A 226 3.28 24.58 22.50
CA GLY A 226 4.12 25.78 22.54
C GLY A 226 5.22 25.87 21.48
N GLU A 227 5.52 24.78 20.77
CA GLU A 227 6.54 24.79 19.71
C GLU A 227 5.94 25.16 18.34
N LYS A 228 6.55 26.14 17.64
CA LYS A 228 6.11 26.59 16.31
C LYS A 228 6.86 25.92 15.17
N SER A 229 8.10 25.45 15.39
CA SER A 229 8.94 24.79 14.38
C SER A 229 8.26 23.54 13.82
N ILE A 230 8.23 23.43 12.50
CA ILE A 230 7.70 22.23 11.83
C ILE A 230 8.77 21.14 11.90
N ARG A 231 8.41 19.99 12.49
CA ARG A 231 9.27 18.81 12.55
C ARG A 231 8.98 17.94 11.34
N LYS A 232 9.70 18.19 10.24
CA LYS A 232 9.57 17.44 8.99
C LYS A 232 10.91 17.12 8.36
N GLN A 233 10.98 15.99 7.69
CA GLN A 233 12.12 15.58 6.86
C GLN A 233 11.63 15.15 5.48
N GLU A 234 12.50 15.31 4.50
CA GLU A 234 12.29 14.95 3.11
C GLU A 234 13.29 13.87 2.68
N TRP A 235 12.80 12.89 1.95
CA TRP A 235 13.59 11.92 1.20
C TRP A 235 13.19 11.97 -0.26
N THR A 236 14.14 11.72 -1.15
CA THR A 236 13.93 11.77 -2.60
C THR A 236 14.22 10.41 -3.23
N ALA A 237 13.72 10.22 -4.45
CA ALA A 237 13.95 9.01 -5.25
C ALA A 237 13.60 7.70 -4.52
N ILE A 238 12.41 7.66 -3.88
CA ILE A 238 11.95 6.45 -3.21
C ILE A 238 11.45 5.44 -4.25
N ILE A 239 11.94 4.21 -4.15
CA ILE A 239 11.58 3.12 -5.06
C ILE A 239 10.14 2.67 -4.74
N PRO A 240 9.25 2.51 -5.72
CA PRO A 240 7.91 1.97 -5.50
C PRO A 240 7.93 0.50 -5.07
N ASN A 241 6.79 -0.03 -4.60
CA ASN A 241 6.62 -1.40 -4.09
C ASN A 241 7.63 -1.73 -2.99
N SER A 242 7.92 -0.74 -2.16
CA SER A 242 8.87 -0.82 -1.06
C SER A 242 8.21 -0.44 0.25
N GLN A 243 8.82 -0.90 1.33
CA GLN A 243 8.47 -0.51 2.68
C GLN A 243 9.54 0.43 3.25
N LEU A 244 9.11 1.64 3.62
CA LEU A 244 9.95 2.63 4.25
C LEU A 244 9.64 2.73 5.75
N ILE A 245 10.65 2.47 6.58
CA ILE A 245 10.59 2.63 8.04
C ILE A 245 11.30 3.92 8.41
N VAL A 246 10.54 4.91 8.86
CA VAL A 246 11.03 6.23 9.23
C VAL A 246 11.23 6.29 10.74
N ILE A 247 12.44 6.66 11.15
CA ILE A 247 12.85 6.76 12.54
C ILE A 247 13.14 8.24 12.83
N PRO A 248 12.17 8.97 13.42
CA PRO A 248 12.30 10.40 13.63
C PRO A 248 13.14 10.72 14.88
N TYR A 249 14.37 10.22 14.98
CA TYR A 249 15.25 10.46 16.12
C TYR A 249 16.53 11.21 15.71
N PRO A 250 16.97 12.23 16.49
CA PRO A 250 16.26 12.87 17.58
C PRO A 250 15.11 13.78 17.05
N HIS A 251 13.98 13.84 17.76
CA HIS A 251 12.76 14.52 17.27
C HIS A 251 12.98 16.00 16.91
N ASN A 252 13.86 16.69 17.63
CA ASN A 252 14.15 18.11 17.46
C ASN A 252 15.12 18.42 16.30
N VAL A 253 15.76 17.41 15.72
CA VAL A 253 16.66 17.60 14.57
C VAL A 253 16.18 16.75 13.39
N PRO A 254 15.16 17.20 12.63
CA PRO A 254 14.60 16.43 11.52
C PRO A 254 15.61 15.99 10.46
N ARG A 255 16.67 16.78 10.24
CA ARG A 255 17.75 16.44 9.29
C ARG A 255 18.53 15.18 9.67
N SER A 256 18.52 14.81 10.95
CA SER A 256 19.21 13.62 11.47
C SER A 256 18.32 12.37 11.45
N TRP A 257 17.04 12.51 11.08
CA TRP A 257 16.14 11.38 10.98
C TRP A 257 16.61 10.41 9.90
N SER A 258 16.42 9.13 10.16
CA SER A 258 16.80 8.07 9.24
C SER A 258 15.57 7.39 8.68
N ALA A 259 15.68 6.91 7.45
CA ALA A 259 14.68 6.05 6.84
C ALA A 259 15.36 4.79 6.31
N LYS A 260 14.79 3.64 6.62
CA LYS A 260 15.27 2.33 6.16
C LYS A 260 14.31 1.81 5.11
N LEU A 261 14.83 1.53 3.92
CA LEU A 261 14.08 0.98 2.80
C LEU A 261 14.21 -0.54 2.80
N TYR A 262 13.08 -1.23 2.79
CA TYR A 262 12.99 -2.67 2.62
C TYR A 262 12.31 -2.96 1.29
N LEU A 263 12.94 -3.80 0.49
CA LEU A 263 12.39 -4.30 -0.76
C LEU A 263 11.93 -5.72 -0.50
N THR A 264 10.66 -6.01 -0.77
CA THR A 264 10.15 -7.37 -0.74
C THR A 264 10.63 -8.07 -2.01
N PRO A 265 11.54 -9.06 -1.93
CA PRO A 265 12.00 -9.75 -3.12
C PRO A 265 10.84 -10.56 -3.71
N SER A 266 10.51 -10.32 -4.98
CA SER A 266 9.54 -11.15 -5.69
C SER A 266 10.09 -12.56 -5.88
N ASN A 267 9.23 -13.58 -5.81
CA ASN A 267 9.58 -14.98 -6.15
C ASN A 267 10.21 -15.11 -7.55
N ILE A 268 9.88 -14.17 -8.45
CA ILE A 268 10.44 -14.10 -9.80
C ILE A 268 11.95 -13.81 -9.76
N VAL A 269 12.46 -13.08 -8.76
CA VAL A 269 13.89 -12.73 -8.66
C VAL A 269 14.76 -13.99 -8.55
N LEU A 270 14.29 -15.02 -7.83
CA LEU A 270 15.03 -16.28 -7.74
C LEU A 270 15.01 -17.02 -9.08
N LEU A 271 13.85 -17.07 -9.74
CA LEU A 271 13.70 -17.72 -11.05
C LEU A 271 14.54 -17.04 -12.12
N THR A 272 14.58 -15.70 -12.15
CA THR A 272 15.41 -14.95 -13.09
C THR A 272 16.89 -15.11 -12.80
N ALA A 273 17.30 -15.20 -11.53
CA ALA A 273 18.68 -15.52 -11.17
C ALA A 273 19.09 -16.92 -11.65
N ILE A 274 18.23 -17.93 -11.46
CA ILE A 274 18.47 -19.29 -11.97
C ILE A 274 18.55 -19.29 -13.49
N ALA A 275 17.63 -18.62 -14.17
CA ALA A 275 17.63 -18.52 -15.64
C ALA A 275 18.91 -17.82 -16.15
N LEU A 276 19.33 -16.73 -15.50
CA LEU A 276 20.56 -16.01 -15.85
C LEU A 276 21.80 -16.90 -15.69
N ILE A 277 21.90 -17.63 -14.58
CA ILE A 277 22.99 -18.60 -14.36
C ILE A 277 22.99 -19.67 -15.45
N GLY A 278 21.80 -20.20 -15.79
CA GLY A 278 21.65 -21.18 -16.87
C GLY A 278 22.15 -20.67 -18.22
N VAL A 279 21.80 -19.43 -18.58
CA VAL A 279 22.27 -18.78 -19.82
C VAL A 279 23.79 -18.55 -19.77
N CYS A 280 24.34 -18.08 -18.65
CA CYS A 280 25.79 -17.90 -18.51
C CYS A 280 26.56 -19.22 -18.67
N VAL A 281 26.09 -20.31 -18.04
CA VAL A 281 26.71 -21.64 -18.16
C VAL A 281 26.62 -22.16 -19.61
N PHE A 282 25.48 -21.96 -20.27
CA PHE A 282 25.30 -22.36 -21.66
C PHE A 282 26.26 -21.63 -22.61
N ILE A 283 26.42 -20.32 -22.44
CA ILE A 283 27.37 -19.52 -23.23
C ILE A 283 28.81 -19.98 -22.95
N LEU A 284 29.18 -20.19 -21.68
CA LEU A 284 30.51 -20.70 -21.32
C LEU A 284 30.80 -22.08 -21.92
N ALA A 285 29.80 -22.96 -22.00
CA ALA A 285 29.96 -24.26 -22.64
C ALA A 285 30.23 -24.12 -24.15
N ILE A 286 29.51 -23.24 -24.85
CA ILE A 286 29.74 -22.96 -26.27
C ILE A 286 31.16 -22.40 -26.47
N ILE A 287 31.55 -21.40 -25.67
CA ILE A 287 32.90 -20.83 -25.73
C ILE A 287 33.96 -21.91 -25.49
N GLY A 288 33.76 -22.77 -24.49
CA GLY A 288 34.67 -23.87 -24.18
C GLY A 288 34.81 -24.87 -25.33
N ILE A 289 33.70 -25.24 -25.99
CA ILE A 289 33.72 -26.13 -27.16
C ILE A 289 34.46 -25.47 -28.32
N LEU A 290 34.15 -24.21 -28.63
CA LEU A 290 34.80 -23.47 -29.71
C LEU A 290 36.31 -23.32 -29.45
N HIS A 291 36.69 -22.96 -28.23
CA HIS A 291 38.10 -22.82 -27.86
C HIS A 291 38.85 -24.15 -27.91
N TRP A 292 38.19 -25.26 -27.60
CA TRP A 292 38.78 -26.59 -27.76
C TRP A 292 38.96 -26.97 -29.24
N GLN A 293 38.00 -26.63 -30.10
CA GLN A 293 38.12 -26.85 -31.54
C GLN A 293 39.24 -25.99 -32.15
N GLU A 294 39.34 -24.73 -31.75
CA GLU A 294 40.39 -23.79 -32.14
C GLU A 294 41.77 -24.33 -31.73
N LYS A 295 41.95 -24.69 -30.46
CA LYS A 295 43.21 -25.26 -29.96
C LYS A 295 43.61 -26.54 -30.71
N LYS A 296 42.63 -27.37 -31.07
CA LYS A 296 42.87 -28.58 -31.85
C LYS A 296 43.25 -28.28 -33.31
N ALA A 297 42.77 -27.19 -33.89
CA ALA A 297 43.16 -26.74 -35.22
C ALA A 297 44.60 -26.19 -35.20
N ASP A 298 44.93 -25.33 -34.24
CA ASP A 298 46.29 -24.81 -34.04
C ASP A 298 47.33 -25.93 -33.84
N ASP A 299 46.99 -26.94 -33.04
CA ASP A 299 47.87 -28.09 -32.82
C ASP A 299 48.10 -28.92 -34.10
N ARG A 300 47.14 -28.93 -35.04
CA ARG A 300 47.31 -29.58 -36.35
C ARG A 300 48.20 -28.75 -37.27
N GLU A 301 48.02 -27.43 -37.30
CA GLU A 301 48.85 -26.53 -38.11
C GLU A 301 50.32 -26.56 -37.66
N LYS A 302 50.58 -26.48 -36.35
CA LYS A 302 51.95 -26.59 -35.80
C LYS A 302 52.65 -27.90 -36.17
N ARG A 303 51.91 -29.03 -36.23
CA ARG A 303 52.47 -30.31 -36.68
C ARG A 303 52.80 -30.31 -38.17
N GLN A 304 51.99 -29.64 -39.00
CA GLN A 304 52.28 -29.51 -40.44
C GLN A 304 53.49 -28.62 -40.69
N GLU A 305 53.64 -27.51 -39.95
CA GLU A 305 54.83 -26.66 -40.03
C GLU A 305 56.09 -27.39 -39.58
N ALA A 306 56.05 -28.15 -38.47
CA ALA A 306 57.19 -28.95 -38.00
C ALA A 306 57.63 -30.01 -39.03
N HIS A 307 56.70 -30.63 -39.77
CA HIS A 307 57.04 -31.53 -40.87
C HIS A 307 57.64 -30.81 -42.08
N ARG A 308 57.25 -29.56 -42.34
CA ARG A 308 57.83 -28.72 -43.40
C ARG A 308 59.30 -28.36 -43.13
N PHE A 309 59.65 -28.02 -41.90
CA PHE A 309 61.03 -27.72 -41.52
C PHE A 309 61.97 -28.92 -41.63
N HIS A 310 61.45 -30.15 -41.51
CA HIS A 310 62.27 -31.35 -41.62
C HIS A 310 62.67 -31.70 -43.07
N PHE A 311 61.98 -31.13 -44.06
CA PHE A 311 62.28 -31.31 -45.50
C PHE A 311 63.21 -30.22 -46.07
N ASP A 312 63.35 -29.07 -45.40
CA ASP A 312 64.21 -27.96 -45.85
C ASP A 312 65.67 -28.08 -45.35
N ALA A 313 65.94 -29.07 -44.49
CA ALA A 313 67.26 -29.33 -43.89
C ALA A 313 67.98 -30.57 -44.46
N MET A 314 67.52 -31.12 -45.58
CA MET A 314 68.14 -32.22 -46.34
C MET A 314 68.47 -31.74 -47.75
#